data_AF-A0A2D4S5D6-F1
#
_entry.id   AF-A0A2D4S5D6-F1
#
_cell.length_a   1.000
_cell.length_b   1.000
_cell.length_c   1.000
_cell.angle_alpha   90.00
_cell.angle_beta   90.00
_cell.angle_gamma   90.00
#
_symmetry.space_group_name_H-M   'P 1'
#
loop_
_entity.id
_entity.type
_entity.pdbx_description
1 polymer ?
#
loop_
_entity_poly.entity_id
_entity_poly.type
_entity_poly.pdbx_seq_one_letter_code
_entity_poly.pdbx_strand_id
1 'polypeptide(L)'
;MNQRAISQQMLEIVKMFGVDDGDKTYLNKKGIDAALNEMNNLSKQMQKMRNRGGLVLVESGDVEITAYSLDSYDRKKTHSVH
;
A
#
# COMPACT_ATOMS: atom_id res chain seq x y z
N MET A 1 26.06 -4.35 14.57
CA MET A 1 25.57 -5.29 15.61
C MET A 1 25.68 -6.68 15.03
N ASN A 2 26.31 -7.65 15.71
CA ASN A 2 26.47 -9.02 15.18
C ASN A 2 25.84 -10.03 16.15
N GLN A 3 24.52 -9.91 16.33
CA GLN A 3 23.74 -10.94 17.01
C GLN A 3 23.32 -11.99 15.98
N ARG A 4 23.79 -13.21 16.18
CA ARG A 4 23.39 -14.35 15.33
C ARG A 4 21.87 -14.50 15.37
N ALA A 5 21.27 -14.73 14.21
CA ALA A 5 19.81 -14.87 13.99
C ALA A 5 18.96 -13.58 14.01
N ILE A 6 19.53 -12.38 14.18
CA ILE A 6 18.80 -11.11 13.97
C ILE A 6 19.35 -10.43 12.74
N SER A 7 18.53 -10.35 11.68
CA SER A 7 18.91 -9.66 10.45
C SER A 7 18.63 -8.16 10.54
N GLN A 8 19.32 -7.38 9.71
CA GLN A 8 19.07 -5.94 9.59
C GLN A 8 17.61 -5.63 9.19
N GLN A 9 17.02 -6.44 8.31
CA GLN A 9 15.62 -6.32 7.92
C GLN A 9 14.65 -6.52 9.08
N MET A 10 14.96 -7.41 10.04
CA MET A 10 14.12 -7.55 11.23
C MET A 10 14.12 -6.26 12.05
N LEU A 11 15.26 -5.58 12.15
CA LEU A 11 15.36 -4.29 12.85
C LEU A 11 14.60 -3.18 12.11
N GLU A 12 14.64 -3.17 10.77
CA GLU A 12 13.85 -2.23 9.97
C GLU A 12 12.34 -2.44 10.17
N ILE A 13 11.89 -3.70 10.22
CA ILE A 13 10.48 -4.03 10.51
C ILE A 13 10.08 -3.53 11.89
N VAL A 14 10.93 -3.72 12.91
CA VAL A 14 10.66 -3.17 14.26
C VAL A 14 10.59 -1.64 14.24
N LYS A 15 11.43 -0.96 13.45
CA LYS A 15 11.37 0.50 13.32
C LYS A 15 10.11 1.00 12.60
N MET A 16 9.61 0.26 11.63
CA MET A 16 8.43 0.66 10.85
C MET A 16 7.11 0.42 11.60
N PHE A 17 7.00 -0.69 12.33
CA PHE A 17 5.72 -1.12 12.92
C PHE A 17 5.74 -1.22 14.45
N GLY A 18 6.90 -1.05 15.07
CA GLY A 18 7.05 -1.15 16.51
C GLY A 18 6.42 0.01 17.27
N VAL A 19 6.37 -0.15 18.58
CA VAL A 19 5.90 0.86 19.53
C VAL A 19 7.09 1.30 20.37
N ASP A 20 7.22 2.62 20.53
CA ASP A 20 8.22 3.22 21.40
C ASP A 20 7.78 3.14 22.87
N ASP A 21 8.68 2.71 23.73
CA ASP A 21 8.56 2.65 25.17
C ASP A 21 9.87 3.16 25.79
N GLY A 22 9.89 4.46 26.07
CA GLY A 22 11.07 5.17 26.57
C GLY A 22 12.24 5.11 25.58
N ASP A 23 13.27 4.36 25.94
CA ASP A 23 14.51 4.19 25.16
C ASP A 23 14.48 3.00 24.18
N LYS A 24 13.37 2.25 24.14
CA LYS A 24 13.26 1.01 23.35
C LYS A 24 12.10 1.10 22.38
N THR A 25 12.30 0.56 21.19
CA THR A 25 11.23 0.24 20.26
C THR A 25 11.08 -1.27 20.22
N TYR A 26 9.86 -1.77 20.41
CA TYR A 26 9.59 -3.20 20.34
C TYR A 26 8.40 -3.50 19.44
N LEU A 27 8.42 -4.69 18.84
CA LEU A 27 7.31 -5.22 18.07
C LEU A 27 6.97 -6.61 18.60
N ASN A 28 5.83 -6.72 19.28
CA ASN A 28 5.39 -7.99 19.85
C ASN A 28 4.62 -8.83 18.82
N LYS A 29 4.30 -10.08 19.17
CA LYS A 29 3.57 -11.00 18.29
C LYS A 29 2.25 -10.42 17.78
N LYS A 30 1.45 -9.78 18.64
CA LYS A 30 0.17 -9.17 18.25
C LYS A 30 0.36 -8.03 17.24
N GLY A 31 1.42 -7.23 17.41
CA GLY A 31 1.80 -6.18 16.48
C GLY A 31 2.25 -6.73 15.13
N ILE A 32 3.01 -7.82 15.11
CA ILE A 32 3.37 -8.54 13.87
C ILE A 32 2.10 -9.03 13.16
N ASP A 33 1.21 -9.72 13.89
CA ASP A 33 -0.04 -10.25 13.34
C ASP A 33 -0.92 -9.12 12.77
N ALA A 34 -1.01 -7.97 13.46
CA ALA A 34 -1.72 -6.79 12.98
C ALA A 34 -1.09 -6.20 11.71
N ALA A 35 0.23 -6.01 11.68
CA ALA A 35 0.94 -5.51 10.51
C ALA A 35 0.76 -6.43 9.29
N LEU A 36 0.85 -7.75 9.48
CA LEU A 36 0.59 -8.73 8.43
C LEU A 36 -0.85 -8.67 7.90
N ASN A 37 -1.82 -8.49 8.80
CA ASN A 37 -3.23 -8.33 8.40
C ASN A 37 -3.44 -7.07 7.55
N GLU A 38 -2.84 -5.94 7.93
CA GLU A 38 -2.90 -4.70 7.15
C GLU A 38 -2.23 -4.86 5.78
N MET A 39 -1.04 -5.47 5.71
CA MET A 39 -0.38 -5.76 4.44
C MET A 39 -1.22 -6.66 3.53
N ASN A 40 -1.92 -7.64 4.10
CA ASN A 40 -2.84 -8.49 3.35
C ASN A 40 -4.08 -7.72 2.86
N ASN A 41 -4.61 -6.81 3.67
CA ASN A 41 -5.73 -5.95 3.26
C ASN A 41 -5.33 -5.00 2.14
N LEU A 42 -4.16 -4.36 2.25
CA LEU A 42 -3.58 -3.52 1.20
C LEU A 42 -3.34 -4.32 -0.08
N SER A 43 -2.76 -5.52 0.03
CA SER A 43 -2.56 -6.43 -1.11
C SER A 43 -3.89 -6.75 -1.81
N LYS A 44 -4.96 -7.06 -1.06
CA LYS A 44 -6.31 -7.26 -1.64
C LYS A 44 -6.84 -6.02 -2.36
N GLN A 45 -6.60 -4.82 -1.83
CA GLN A 45 -6.99 -3.58 -2.50
C GLN A 45 -6.20 -3.37 -3.80
N MET A 46 -4.88 -3.57 -3.77
CA MET A 46 -4.02 -3.49 -4.95
C MET A 46 -4.40 -4.52 -6.02
N GLN A 47 -4.80 -5.73 -5.63
CA GLN A 47 -5.32 -6.74 -6.55
C GLN A 47 -6.62 -6.27 -7.22
N LYS A 48 -7.55 -5.64 -6.48
CA LYS A 48 -8.76 -5.05 -7.07
C LYS A 48 -8.42 -3.94 -8.05
N MET A 49 -7.46 -3.08 -7.72
CA MET A 49 -6.98 -2.01 -8.62
C MET A 49 -6.35 -2.59 -9.89
N ARG A 50 -5.51 -3.62 -9.74
CA ARG A 50 -4.90 -4.35 -10.87
C ARG A 50 -5.97 -4.94 -11.80
N ASN A 51 -7.01 -5.57 -11.24
CA ASN A 51 -8.10 -6.14 -12.04
C ASN A 51 -8.91 -5.07 -12.81
N ARG A 52 -8.88 -3.81 -12.37
CA ARG A 52 -9.51 -2.67 -13.04
C ARG A 52 -8.60 -2.00 -14.08
N GLY A 53 -7.38 -2.49 -14.27
CA GLY A 53 -6.38 -1.87 -15.15
C GLY A 53 -5.53 -0.78 -14.47
N GLY A 54 -5.73 -0.54 -13.17
CA GLY A 54 -5.15 0.59 -12.45
C GLY A 54 -6.15 1.74 -12.28
N LEU A 55 -5.72 2.78 -11.58
CA LEU A 55 -6.53 3.96 -11.24
C LEU A 55 -5.72 5.23 -11.54
N VAL A 56 -6.40 6.25 -12.04
CA VAL A 56 -5.88 7.61 -12.18
C VAL A 56 -6.59 8.49 -11.17
N LEU A 57 -5.83 9.28 -10.43
CA LEU A 57 -6.31 10.34 -9.55
C LEU A 57 -5.79 11.66 -10.13
N VAL A 58 -6.68 12.63 -10.33
CA VAL A 58 -6.35 13.98 -10.80
C VAL A 58 -6.50 14.92 -9.62
N GLU A 59 -5.42 15.62 -9.28
CA GLU A 59 -5.35 16.53 -8.14
C GLU A 59 -4.79 17.88 -8.57
N SER A 60 -5.13 18.93 -7.83
CA SER A 60 -4.52 20.25 -7.96
C SER A 60 -4.27 20.85 -6.57
N GLY A 61 -3.00 21.01 -6.22
CA GLY A 61 -2.61 21.30 -4.84
C GLY A 61 -3.04 20.15 -3.92
N ASP A 62 -3.77 20.50 -2.86
CA ASP A 62 -4.30 19.54 -1.86
C ASP A 62 -5.74 19.11 -2.16
N VAL A 63 -6.25 19.38 -3.37
CA VAL A 63 -7.63 19.07 -3.75
C VAL A 63 -7.68 17.92 -4.76
N GLU A 64 -8.37 16.84 -4.38
CA GLU A 64 -8.75 15.75 -5.28
C GLU A 64 -9.88 16.20 -6.20
N ILE A 65 -9.63 16.26 -7.52
CA ILE A 65 -10.60 16.73 -8.52
C ILE A 65 -11.46 15.57 -9.02
N THR A 66 -10.82 14.48 -9.46
CA THR A 66 -11.53 13.31 -10.00
C THR A 66 -10.65 12.07 -10.02
N ALA A 67 -11.28 10.89 -10.10
CA ALA A 67 -10.58 9.61 -10.28
C ALA A 67 -11.32 8.71 -11.27
N TYR A 68 -10.57 7.94 -12.05
CA TYR A 68 -11.12 7.00 -13.04
C TYR A 68 -10.18 5.80 -13.26
N SER A 69 -10.70 4.71 -13.81
CA SER A 69 -9.85 3.54 -14.18
C SER A 69 -8.87 3.93 -15.27
N LEU A 70 -7.61 3.51 -15.17
CA LEU A 70 -6.58 3.85 -16.18
C LEU A 70 -7.01 3.46 -17.60
N ASP A 71 -7.68 2.32 -17.74
CA ASP A 71 -8.14 1.78 -19.02
C ASP A 71 -9.55 2.24 -19.42
N SER A 72 -10.08 3.32 -18.82
CA SER A 72 -11.45 3.79 -19.11
C SER A 72 -11.63 4.37 -20.51
N TYR A 73 -10.54 4.77 -21.18
CA TYR A 73 -10.57 5.37 -22.51
C TYR A 73 -10.66 4.30 -23.62
N ASP A 74 -11.89 4.00 -24.03
CA ASP A 74 -12.18 3.08 -25.14
C ASP A 74 -12.26 3.83 -26.49
N ARG A 75 -11.16 3.78 -27.26
CA ARG A 75 -11.05 4.37 -28.61
C ARG A 75 -12.08 3.81 -29.61
N LYS A 76 -12.65 2.63 -29.37
CA LYS A 76 -13.60 1.99 -30.30
C LYS A 76 -15.00 2.64 -30.23
N LYS A 77 -15.34 3.29 -29.12
CA LYS A 77 -16.61 4.02 -28.96
C LYS A 77 -16.61 5.38 -29.65
N THR A 78 -15.47 5.87 -30.11
CA THR A 78 -15.33 7.21 -30.70
C THR A 78 -15.75 7.27 -32.18
N HIS A 79 -16.06 6.13 -32.81
CA HIS A 79 -16.40 6.06 -34.25
C HIS A 79 -17.85 5.63 -34.58
N SER A 80 -18.78 5.59 -33.62
CA SER A 80 -20.21 5.46 -33.96
C SER A 80 -20.83 6.83 -34.23
N VAL A 81 -20.39 7.46 -35.33
CA VAL A 81 -21.18 8.49 -36.02
C VAL A 81 -21.46 7.94 -37.41
N HIS A 82 -22.56 7.19 -37.50
CA HIS A 82 -23.25 6.88 -38.75
C HIS A 82 -24.74 6.92 -38.48
#